data_AF-A0A0H3FID4-F1
#
_entry.id   AF-A0A0H3FID4-F1
#
_cell.length_a   1.000
_cell.length_b   1.000
_cell.length_c   1.000
_cell.angle_alpha   90.00
_cell.angle_beta   90.00
_cell.angle_gamma   90.00
#
_symmetry.space_group_name_H-M   'P 1'
#
loop_
_entity.id
_entity.type
_entity.pdbx_description
1 polymer ?
#
loop_
_entity_poly.entity_id
_entity_poly.type
_entity_poly.pdbx_seq_one_letter_code
_entity_poly.pdbx_strand_id
1 'polypeptide(L)'
;MKRKLTDEDLAAAKRLKAIWTSKRAALGLTQEKAADLLGFNTQGAVSHYLNGVTPLNTDTVIKFSMLLMVKPEDIKPELAEILSYVRKSPSPEGAQENSSLSALSSQHRELIRLFDKMPESEKIHLLNQLDAKAKDYDRLLEELLELRNKSRN
;
A
#
# COMPACT_ATOMS: atom_id res chain seq x y z
N MET A 1 30.42 13.04 8.11
CA MET A 1 30.46 14.37 7.46
C MET A 1 29.08 14.62 6.86
N LYS A 2 28.34 15.66 7.29
CA LYS A 2 27.01 15.95 6.74
C LYS A 2 27.18 16.56 5.34
N ARG A 3 26.51 16.00 4.31
CA ARG A 3 26.46 16.57 2.96
C ARG A 3 25.86 17.98 3.05
N LYS A 4 26.40 18.94 2.30
CA LYS A 4 25.76 20.25 2.14
C LYS A 4 24.38 20.06 1.50
N LEU A 5 23.38 20.79 1.98
CA LEU A 5 22.04 20.74 1.41
C LEU A 5 22.04 21.36 0.02
N THR A 6 21.36 20.73 -0.93
CA THR A 6 21.12 21.27 -2.27
C THR A 6 19.79 22.03 -2.32
N ASP A 7 19.58 22.83 -3.37
CA ASP A 7 18.30 23.50 -3.60
C ASP A 7 17.14 22.51 -3.75
N GLU A 8 17.40 21.35 -4.34
CA GLU A 8 16.44 20.24 -4.43
C GLU A 8 16.07 19.67 -3.05
N ASP A 9 17.04 19.53 -2.15
CA ASP A 9 16.79 19.08 -0.78
C ASP A 9 15.91 20.08 -0.02
N LEU A 10 16.16 21.39 -0.19
CA LEU A 10 15.33 22.46 0.37
C LEU A 10 13.91 22.44 -0.22
N ALA A 11 13.79 22.24 -1.54
CA ALA A 11 12.51 22.14 -2.20
C ALA A 11 11.70 20.92 -1.72
N ALA A 12 12.36 19.78 -1.51
CA ALA A 12 11.73 18.58 -0.95
C ALA A 12 11.25 18.81 0.49
N ALA A 13 12.07 19.44 1.33
CA ALA A 13 11.67 19.81 2.70
C ALA A 13 10.47 20.77 2.70
N LYS A 14 10.45 21.76 1.78
CA LYS A 14 9.32 22.68 1.61
C LYS A 14 8.03 21.96 1.22
N ARG A 15 8.08 21.02 0.26
CA ARG A 15 6.92 20.19 -0.12
C ARG A 15 6.43 19.34 1.05
N LEU A 16 7.35 18.64 1.72
CA LEU A 16 7.02 17.86 2.92
C LEU A 16 6.34 18.72 3.99
N LYS A 17 6.86 19.91 4.26
CA LYS A 17 6.29 20.83 5.26
C LYS A 17 4.90 21.31 4.88
N ALA A 18 4.64 21.59 3.60
CA ALA A 18 3.32 21.96 3.11
C ALA A 18 2.31 20.81 3.31
N ILE A 19 2.67 19.58 2.93
CA ILE A 19 1.83 18.39 3.10
C ILE A 19 1.56 18.12 4.59
N TRP A 20 2.61 18.16 5.41
CA TRP A 20 2.51 18.00 6.86
C TRP A 20 1.53 19.00 7.47
N THR A 21 1.64 20.28 7.10
CA THR A 21 0.79 21.34 7.63
C THR A 21 -0.67 21.13 7.27
N SER A 22 -0.94 20.69 6.03
CA SER A 22 -2.29 20.39 5.54
C SER A 22 -2.93 19.18 6.25
N LYS A 23 -2.16 18.11 6.47
CA LYS A 23 -2.71 16.82 6.91
C LYS A 23 -2.59 16.50 8.39
N ARG A 24 -1.63 17.09 9.12
CA ARG A 24 -1.33 16.70 10.52
C ARG A 24 -2.53 16.74 11.45
N ALA A 25 -3.44 17.72 11.27
CA ALA A 25 -4.61 17.86 12.13
C ALA A 25 -5.62 16.74 11.90
N ALA A 26 -5.95 16.47 10.63
CA ALA A 26 -6.87 15.39 10.25
C ALA A 26 -6.35 14.00 10.62
N LEU A 27 -5.02 13.81 10.61
CA LEU A 27 -4.36 12.56 10.97
C LEU A 27 -4.03 12.46 12.47
N GLY A 28 -4.35 13.49 13.27
CA GLY A 28 -4.04 13.52 14.70
C GLY A 28 -2.55 13.35 15.00
N LEU A 29 -1.68 14.00 14.22
CA LEU A 29 -0.23 13.90 14.29
C LEU A 29 0.41 15.11 15.00
N THR A 30 1.21 14.82 16.01
CA THR A 30 2.25 15.73 16.54
C THR A 30 3.61 15.32 16.00
N GLN A 31 4.62 16.20 16.10
CA GLN A 31 5.98 15.83 15.67
C GLN A 31 6.56 14.68 16.48
N GLU A 32 6.26 14.63 17.79
CA GLU A 32 6.64 13.55 18.69
C GLU A 32 5.99 12.22 18.27
N LYS A 33 4.66 12.20 18.13
CA LYS A 33 3.93 11.02 17.67
C LYS A 33 4.41 10.53 16.30
N ALA A 34 4.72 11.45 15.39
CA ALA A 34 5.29 11.08 14.10
C ALA A 34 6.72 10.53 14.21
N ALA A 35 7.55 11.05 15.12
CA ALA A 35 8.86 10.49 15.37
C ALA A 35 8.76 9.04 15.89
N ASP A 36 7.84 8.79 16.82
CA ASP A 36 7.60 7.45 17.38
C ASP A 36 7.10 6.47 16.30
N LEU A 37 6.07 6.87 15.54
CA LEU A 37 5.49 6.03 14.49
C LEU A 37 6.48 5.72 13.36
N LEU A 38 7.43 6.63 13.09
CA LEU A 38 8.46 6.44 12.07
C LEU A 38 9.74 5.78 12.61
N GLY A 39 9.80 5.49 13.92
CA GLY A 39 10.95 4.87 14.57
C GLY A 39 12.19 5.78 14.57
N PHE A 40 12.03 7.09 14.68
CA PHE A 40 13.15 8.02 14.77
C PHE A 40 13.68 8.12 16.19
N ASN A 41 14.99 7.85 16.35
CA ASN A 41 15.64 7.82 17.66
C ASN A 41 15.92 9.21 18.27
N THR A 42 15.61 10.31 17.57
CA THR A 42 15.88 11.66 18.06
C THR A 42 14.61 12.49 18.14
N GLN A 43 14.37 13.09 19.30
CA GLN A 43 13.21 13.93 19.61
C GLN A 43 12.97 15.07 18.58
N GLY A 44 14.03 15.59 17.94
CA GLY A 44 13.96 16.65 16.93
C GLY A 44 13.97 16.20 15.47
N ALA A 45 13.92 14.89 15.17
CA ALA A 45 14.11 14.37 13.81
C ALA A 45 13.11 14.97 12.81
N VAL A 46 11.83 14.95 13.16
CA VAL A 46 10.75 15.44 12.29
C VAL A 46 10.92 16.93 12.00
N SER A 47 11.25 17.73 13.01
CA SER A 47 11.53 19.17 12.83
C SER A 47 12.71 19.42 11.89
N HIS A 48 13.80 18.63 12.02
CA HIS A 48 14.96 18.76 11.15
C HIS A 48 14.63 18.48 9.69
N TYR A 49 13.79 17.48 9.39
CA TYR A 49 13.35 17.19 8.04
C TYR A 49 12.41 18.27 7.49
N LEU A 50 11.42 18.70 8.28
CA LEU A 50 10.46 19.73 7.86
C LEU A 50 11.14 21.07 7.57
N ASN A 51 12.20 21.40 8.29
CA ASN A 51 12.92 22.66 8.15
C ASN A 51 14.17 22.56 7.26
N GLY A 52 14.43 21.41 6.63
CA GLY A 52 15.58 21.24 5.73
C GLY A 52 16.94 21.29 6.45
N VAL A 53 17.01 20.97 7.75
CA VAL A 53 18.28 20.81 8.46
C VAL A 53 18.95 19.49 8.08
N THR A 54 18.14 18.46 7.85
CA THR A 54 18.58 17.14 7.40
C THR A 54 17.97 16.85 6.02
N PRO A 55 18.75 16.42 5.02
CA PRO A 55 18.22 16.10 3.70
C PRO A 55 17.35 14.84 3.77
N LEU A 56 16.28 14.84 2.98
CA LEU A 56 15.36 13.71 2.86
C LEU A 56 15.97 12.63 1.96
N ASN A 57 16.40 11.50 2.53
CA ASN A 57 16.76 10.32 1.74
C ASN A 57 15.49 9.55 1.30
N THR A 58 15.65 8.55 0.44
CA THR A 58 14.53 7.78 -0.11
C THR A 58 13.71 7.07 0.96
N ASP A 59 14.35 6.45 1.96
CA ASP A 59 13.67 5.78 3.08
C ASP A 59 12.80 6.76 3.88
N THR A 60 13.35 7.92 4.23
CA THR A 60 12.65 8.98 4.94
C THR A 60 11.47 9.50 4.12
N VAL A 61 11.61 9.66 2.81
CA VAL A 61 10.48 10.05 1.95
C VAL A 61 9.39 9.00 1.94
N ILE A 62 9.72 7.72 1.79
CA ILE A 62 8.74 6.63 1.82
C ILE A 62 8.01 6.61 3.16
N LYS A 63 8.74 6.69 4.27
CA LYS A 63 8.20 6.77 5.64
C LYS A 63 7.19 7.92 5.80
N PHE A 64 7.56 9.14 5.43
CA PHE A 64 6.65 10.29 5.50
C PHE A 64 5.46 10.14 4.54
N SER A 65 5.66 9.55 3.37
CA SER A 65 4.58 9.32 2.40
C SER A 65 3.53 8.37 2.93
N MET A 66 3.96 7.27 3.57
CA MET A 66 3.07 6.33 4.25
C MET A 66 2.33 7.02 5.40
N LEU A 67 3.05 7.73 6.28
CA LEU A 67 2.45 8.43 7.42
C LEU A 67 1.43 9.49 7.00
N LEU A 68 1.72 10.24 5.94
CA LEU A 68 0.88 11.34 5.45
C LEU A 68 -0.12 10.91 4.38
N MET A 69 -0.16 9.62 4.04
CA MET A 69 -1.04 9.05 3.01
C MET A 69 -0.96 9.84 1.69
N VAL A 70 0.25 10.06 1.21
CA VAL A 70 0.57 10.72 -0.08
C VAL A 70 1.51 9.84 -0.89
N LYS A 71 1.71 10.16 -2.16
CA LYS A 71 2.69 9.45 -2.97
C LYS A 71 4.10 10.00 -2.67
N PRO A 72 5.16 9.18 -2.72
CA PRO A 72 6.54 9.65 -2.60
C PRO A 72 6.91 10.79 -3.56
N GLU A 73 6.38 10.73 -4.78
CA GLU A 73 6.54 11.77 -5.80
C GLU A 73 5.94 13.13 -5.43
N ASP A 74 4.99 13.20 -4.50
CA ASP A 74 4.47 14.48 -3.98
C ASP A 74 5.51 15.21 -3.11
N ILE A 75 6.47 14.48 -2.53
CA ILE A 75 7.60 15.02 -1.74
C ILE A 75 8.86 15.16 -2.62
N LYS A 76 9.16 14.16 -3.44
CA LYS A 76 10.32 14.12 -4.35
C LYS A 76 9.91 13.65 -5.75
N PRO A 77 9.60 14.57 -6.68
CA PRO A 77 9.11 14.24 -8.02
C PRO A 77 10.02 13.28 -8.80
N GLU A 78 11.33 13.33 -8.58
CA GLU A 78 12.31 12.45 -9.21
C GLU A 78 12.08 10.96 -8.87
N LEU A 79 11.41 10.65 -7.75
CA LEU A 79 11.06 9.28 -7.39
C LEU A 79 9.95 8.70 -8.28
N ALA A 80 9.19 9.52 -9.02
CA ALA A 80 8.11 9.03 -9.86
C ALA A 80 8.61 8.02 -10.90
N GLU A 81 9.71 8.36 -11.58
CA GLU A 81 10.33 7.51 -12.60
C GLU A 81 10.94 6.26 -11.98
N ILE A 82 11.74 6.43 -10.91
CA ILE A 82 12.41 5.32 -10.20
C ILE A 82 11.39 4.28 -9.70
N LEU A 83 10.34 4.75 -9.03
CA LEU A 83 9.29 3.88 -8.49
C LEU A 83 8.33 3.36 -9.57
N SER A 84 8.34 3.91 -10.78
CA SER A 84 7.53 3.37 -11.87
C SER A 84 8.02 1.97 -12.29
N TYR A 85 9.33 1.72 -12.23
CA TYR A 85 9.92 0.42 -12.53
C TYR A 85 9.53 -0.64 -11.49
N VAL A 86 9.52 -0.26 -10.19
CA VAL A 86 9.06 -1.12 -9.09
C VAL A 86 7.56 -1.41 -9.18
N ARG A 87 6.77 -0.43 -9.62
CA ARG A 87 5.32 -0.60 -9.83
C ARG A 87 4.97 -1.42 -11.08
N LYS A 88 5.84 -1.42 -12.10
CA LYS A 88 5.66 -2.14 -13.37
C LYS A 88 6.30 -3.52 -13.39
N SER A 89 7.27 -3.80 -12.52
CA SER A 89 7.82 -5.14 -12.41
C SER A 89 6.69 -6.08 -11.99
N PRO A 90 6.39 -7.15 -12.76
CA PRO A 90 5.52 -8.20 -12.27
C PRO A 90 6.17 -8.72 -10.99
N SER A 91 5.52 -8.47 -9.85
CA SER A 91 5.94 -9.08 -8.60
C SER A 91 5.95 -10.60 -8.82
N PRO A 92 7.01 -11.31 -8.41
CA PRO A 92 6.92 -12.75 -8.30
C PRO A 92 5.72 -13.05 -7.40
N GLU A 93 4.83 -13.85 -7.95
CA GLU A 93 3.54 -14.32 -7.45
C GLU A 93 3.36 -14.20 -5.92
N GLY A 94 2.29 -13.50 -5.48
CA GLY A 94 1.69 -13.79 -4.16
C GLY A 94 1.40 -12.66 -3.18
N ALA A 95 1.53 -11.37 -3.50
CA ALA A 95 1.16 -10.32 -2.53
C ALA A 95 0.59 -9.04 -3.19
N GLN A 96 -0.63 -9.14 -3.73
CA GLN A 96 -1.49 -7.98 -3.96
C GLN A 96 -2.77 -8.13 -3.15
N GLU A 97 -2.70 -7.74 -1.88
CA GLU A 97 -3.89 -7.34 -1.15
C GLU A 97 -3.87 -5.82 -1.06
N ASN A 98 -4.93 -5.19 -1.58
CA ASN A 98 -5.35 -3.79 -1.33
C ASN A 98 -5.05 -2.69 -2.37
N SER A 99 -4.72 -3.01 -3.64
CA SER A 99 -4.80 -2.02 -4.74
C SER A 99 -5.86 -2.35 -5.80
N SER A 100 -6.77 -3.29 -5.54
CA SER A 100 -7.64 -3.89 -6.58
C SER A 100 -9.03 -3.27 -6.75
N LEU A 101 -9.46 -2.29 -5.95
CA LEU A 101 -10.86 -1.78 -6.04
C LEU A 101 -11.22 -1.18 -7.41
N SER A 102 -10.25 -0.66 -8.15
CA SER A 102 -10.47 -0.16 -9.52
C SER A 102 -10.46 -1.27 -10.58
N ALA A 103 -9.89 -2.45 -10.31
CA ALA A 103 -9.70 -3.55 -11.25
C ALA A 103 -10.76 -4.67 -11.15
N LEU A 104 -11.65 -4.62 -10.16
CA LEU A 104 -12.70 -5.63 -9.97
C LEU A 104 -13.67 -5.67 -11.17
N SER A 105 -14.03 -6.87 -11.65
CA SER A 105 -15.08 -7.01 -12.67
C SER A 105 -16.43 -6.53 -12.13
N SER A 106 -17.38 -6.24 -13.02
CA SER A 106 -18.74 -5.80 -12.64
C SER A 106 -19.41 -6.77 -11.65
N GLN A 107 -19.17 -8.08 -11.81
CA GLN A 107 -19.69 -9.12 -10.93
C GLN A 107 -19.10 -9.05 -9.51
N HIS A 108 -17.79 -8.78 -9.38
CA HIS A 108 -17.15 -8.67 -8.07
C HIS A 108 -17.63 -7.43 -7.29
N ARG A 109 -17.86 -6.32 -7.98
CA ARG A 109 -18.43 -5.12 -7.36
C ARG A 109 -19.84 -5.35 -6.83
N GLU A 110 -20.67 -6.07 -7.59
CA GLU A 110 -22.02 -6.39 -7.14
C GLU A 110 -22.01 -7.36 -5.95
N LEU A 111 -21.12 -8.36 -5.97
CA LEU A 111 -20.95 -9.28 -4.84
C LEU A 111 -20.59 -8.51 -3.56
N ILE A 112 -19.61 -7.61 -3.60
CA ILE A 112 -19.22 -6.79 -2.43
C ILE A 112 -20.38 -5.93 -1.94
N ARG A 113 -21.08 -5.25 -2.86
CA ARG A 113 -22.23 -4.39 -2.54
C ARG A 113 -23.36 -5.17 -1.83
N LEU A 114 -23.64 -6.39 -2.28
CA LEU A 114 -24.66 -7.24 -1.66
C LEU A 114 -24.17 -7.79 -0.32
N PHE A 115 -22.92 -8.26 -0.28
CA PHE A 115 -22.30 -8.81 0.92
C PHE A 115 -22.30 -7.81 2.08
N ASP A 116 -21.95 -6.54 1.85
CA ASP A 116 -21.92 -5.50 2.87
C ASP A 116 -23.29 -5.21 3.52
N LYS A 117 -24.38 -5.51 2.81
CA LYS A 117 -25.76 -5.30 3.30
C LYS A 117 -26.31 -6.45 4.13
N MET A 118 -25.61 -7.58 4.17
CA MET A 118 -26.07 -8.79 4.86
C MET A 118 -25.62 -8.83 6.33
N PRO A 119 -26.38 -9.48 7.23
CA PRO A 119 -25.94 -9.76 8.60
C PRO A 119 -24.70 -10.66 8.64
N GLU A 120 -23.93 -10.55 9.73
CA GLU A 120 -22.67 -11.30 9.88
C GLU A 120 -22.87 -12.82 9.84
N SER A 121 -23.98 -13.32 10.38
CA SER A 121 -24.34 -14.74 10.34
C SER A 121 -24.56 -15.24 8.90
N GLU A 122 -25.17 -14.43 8.04
CA GLU A 122 -25.42 -14.80 6.65
C GLU A 122 -24.15 -14.71 5.79
N LYS A 123 -23.30 -13.71 6.06
CA LYS A 123 -21.98 -13.57 5.43
C LYS A 123 -21.13 -14.82 5.67
N ILE A 124 -21.02 -15.26 6.92
CA ILE A 124 -20.27 -16.46 7.29
C ILE A 124 -20.84 -17.69 6.59
N HIS A 125 -22.17 -17.83 6.57
CA HIS A 125 -22.82 -18.95 5.89
C HIS A 125 -22.50 -18.98 4.39
N LEU A 126 -22.60 -17.82 3.71
CA LEU A 126 -22.32 -17.71 2.29
C LEU A 126 -20.85 -18.01 1.98
N LEU A 127 -19.91 -17.52 2.79
CA LEU A 127 -18.49 -17.82 2.63
C LEU A 127 -18.21 -19.33 2.72
N ASN A 128 -18.81 -20.01 3.71
CA ASN A 128 -18.68 -21.46 3.84
C ASN A 128 -19.25 -22.22 2.63
N GLN A 129 -20.38 -21.75 2.07
CA GLN A 129 -20.94 -22.35 0.85
C GLN A 129 -20.03 -22.15 -0.37
N LEU A 130 -19.46 -20.96 -0.53
CA LEU A 130 -18.54 -20.66 -1.63
C LEU A 130 -17.26 -21.49 -1.53
N ASP A 131 -16.70 -21.65 -0.33
CA ASP A 131 -15.53 -22.48 -0.07
C ASP A 131 -15.79 -23.96 -0.38
N ALA A 132 -16.92 -24.50 0.07
CA ALA A 132 -17.32 -25.88 -0.24
C ALA A 132 -17.43 -26.11 -1.76
N LYS A 133 -18.10 -25.19 -2.47
CA LYS A 133 -18.22 -25.28 -3.94
C LYS A 133 -16.87 -25.17 -4.64
N ALA A 134 -15.98 -24.29 -4.20
CA ALA A 134 -14.65 -24.15 -4.79
C ALA A 134 -13.86 -25.46 -4.67
N LYS A 135 -13.85 -26.07 -3.48
CA LYS A 135 -13.21 -27.37 -3.23
C LYS A 135 -13.81 -28.48 -4.09
N ASP A 136 -15.13 -28.50 -4.26
CA ASP A 136 -15.80 -29.47 -5.12
C ASP A 136 -15.35 -29.33 -6.58
N TYR A 137 -15.23 -28.10 -7.09
CA TYR A 137 -14.72 -27.87 -8.44
C TYR A 137 -13.26 -28.27 -8.62
N ASP A 138 -12.40 -27.95 -7.64
CA ASP A 138 -10.99 -28.34 -7.68
C ASP A 138 -10.84 -29.87 -7.72
N ARG A 139 -11.62 -30.57 -6.89
CA ARG A 139 -11.68 -32.03 -6.90
C ARG A 139 -12.16 -32.59 -8.25
N LEU A 140 -13.26 -32.04 -8.79
CA LEU A 140 -13.79 -32.48 -10.09
C LEU A 140 -12.77 -32.25 -11.21
N LEU A 141 -12.00 -31.15 -11.15
CA LEU A 141 -10.95 -30.85 -12.10
C LEU A 141 -9.80 -31.88 -12.01
N GLU A 142 -9.37 -32.25 -10.80
CA GLU A 142 -8.38 -33.32 -10.59
C GLU A 142 -8.86 -34.65 -11.18
N GLU A 143 -10.10 -35.07 -10.86
CA GLU A 143 -10.68 -36.31 -11.39
C GLU A 143 -10.71 -36.31 -12.93
N LEU A 144 -11.04 -35.17 -13.57
CA LEU A 144 -11.00 -35.03 -15.03
C LEU A 144 -9.58 -35.10 -15.61
N LEU A 145 -8.59 -34.52 -14.94
CA LEU A 145 -7.18 -34.58 -15.36
C LEU A 145 -6.63 -36.00 -15.27
N GLU A 146 -6.99 -36.75 -14.22
CA GLU A 146 -6.61 -38.15 -14.04
C GLU A 146 -7.20 -39.04 -15.14
N LEU A 147 -8.49 -38.87 -15.45
CA LEU A 147 -9.15 -39.59 -16.55
C LEU A 147 -8.50 -39.28 -17.91
N ARG A 148 -8.15 -38.02 -18.16
CA ARG A 148 -7.45 -37.62 -19.40
C ARG A 148 -6.06 -38.26 -19.51
N ASN A 149 -5.31 -38.35 -18.42
CA ASN A 149 -3.98 -38.95 -18.41
C ASN A 149 -4.06 -40.48 -18.52
N LYS A 150 -5.06 -41.12 -17.92
CA LYS A 150 -5.30 -42.56 -18.01
C LYS A 150 -5.77 -43.01 -19.41
N SER A 151 -6.41 -42.13 -20.18
CA SER A 151 -6.79 -42.39 -21.57
C SER A 151 -5.65 -42.17 -22.58
N ARG A 152 -4.48 -41.70 -22.14
CA ARG A 152 -3.30 -41.41 -22.98
C ARG A 152 -2.15 -42.42 -22.83
N ASN A 153 -2.26 -43.36 -21.89
CA ASN A 153 -1.40 -44.54 -21.73
C ASN A 153 -2.15 -45.79 -22.20
#